data_AF-A0A831Z4S3-F1
#
_entry.id   AF-A0A831Z4S3-F1
#
_cell.length_a   1.000
_cell.length_b   1.000
_cell.length_c   1.000
_cell.angle_alpha   90.00
_cell.angle_beta   90.00
_cell.angle_gamma   90.00
#
_symmetry.space_group_name_H-M   'P 1'
#
loop_
_entity.id
_entity.type
_entity.pdbx_description
1 polymer ?
#
loop_
_entity_poly.entity_id
_entity_poly.type
_entity_poly.pdbx_seq_one_letter_code
_entity_poly.pdbx_strand_id
1 'polypeptide(L)'
;MDKYLRSFSTSNLYFAAVLLFLMYLMWLMMKPFVGAIIFAAIITGSVYSLFTWLLEKTKFTRNIVAILICCLVIVAIFFPIIYLSFLLSKEAITFYHSLTVGLNDDLVNNFLFGDGYIARAIRETSTLIGIEINMQSFKVEVVDQLKQLSGLIIDTINGLIGNIVSFLFKFVIMILVIYALLSESSQLKEFLLKLSPLPDDQEELIIDSFNQMNYVTLVCNGVGGLIQGVLAGIGFWLAG
;
A
#
# COMPACT_ATOMS: atom_id res chain seq x y z
N MET A 1 25.51 52.23 23.99
CA MET A 1 24.47 51.23 24.32
C MET A 1 23.94 50.52 23.07
N ASP A 2 23.70 51.22 21.95
CA ASP A 2 23.09 50.64 20.74
C ASP A 2 23.85 49.52 20.03
N LYS A 3 25.20 49.50 20.09
CA LYS A 3 26.00 48.49 19.39
C LYS A 3 25.88 47.09 20.02
N TYR A 4 25.61 47.03 21.33
CA TYR A 4 25.48 45.76 22.07
C TYR A 4 24.09 45.12 21.89
N LEU A 5 23.01 45.92 21.80
CA LEU A 5 21.66 45.41 21.53
C LEU A 5 21.54 44.85 20.11
N ARG A 6 22.24 45.44 19.14
CA ARG A 6 22.21 44.98 17.74
C ARG A 6 22.96 43.65 17.53
N SER A 7 24.09 43.44 18.22
CA SER A 7 24.83 42.17 18.18
C SER A 7 24.04 40.99 18.77
N PHE A 8 23.25 41.23 19.82
CA PHE A 8 22.40 40.21 20.43
C PHE A 8 21.26 39.78 19.49
N SER A 9 20.68 40.73 18.75
CA SER A 9 19.65 40.45 17.74
C SER A 9 20.21 39.66 16.55
N THR A 10 21.37 40.02 16.00
CA THR A 10 21.96 39.27 14.88
C THR A 10 22.38 37.85 15.28
N SER A 11 22.96 37.65 16.47
CA SER A 11 23.31 36.32 16.99
C SER A 11 22.08 35.44 17.20
N ASN A 12 21.00 35.98 17.77
CA ASN A 12 19.73 35.26 17.94
C ASN A 12 19.07 34.92 16.59
N LEU A 13 19.25 35.76 15.57
CA LEU A 13 18.73 35.52 14.23
C LEU A 13 19.51 34.39 13.53
N TYR A 14 20.84 34.33 13.67
CA TYR A 14 21.63 33.19 13.21
C TYR A 14 21.30 31.90 13.97
N PHE A 15 21.17 31.98 15.29
CA PHE A 15 20.76 30.84 16.10
C PHE A 15 19.38 30.31 15.71
N ALA A 16 18.39 31.21 15.53
CA ALA A 16 17.06 30.84 15.07
C ALA A 16 17.07 30.26 13.65
N ALA A 17 17.89 30.79 12.75
CA ALA A 17 18.04 30.24 11.40
C ALA A 17 18.62 28.82 11.42
N VAL A 18 19.65 28.58 12.24
CA VAL A 18 20.23 27.24 12.42
C VAL A 18 19.22 26.29 13.09
N LEU A 19 18.47 26.77 14.08
CA LEU A 19 17.41 25.98 14.73
C LEU A 19 16.30 25.60 13.74
N LEU A 20 15.81 26.54 12.93
CA LEU A 20 14.82 26.27 11.90
C LEU A 20 15.35 25.30 10.85
N PHE A 21 16.63 25.43 10.47
CA PHE A 21 17.28 24.51 9.56
C PHE A 21 17.41 23.09 10.15
N LEU A 22 17.76 22.98 11.43
CA LEU A 22 17.79 21.70 12.15
C LEU A 22 16.39 21.09 12.29
N MET A 23 15.37 21.87 12.63
CA MET A 23 13.97 21.41 12.65
C MET A 23 13.52 20.95 11.27
N TYR A 24 13.91 21.66 10.21
CA TYR A 24 13.61 21.26 8.83
C TYR A 24 14.30 19.94 8.45
N LEU A 25 15.57 19.76 8.82
CA LEU A 25 16.29 18.50 8.61
C LEU A 25 15.66 17.35 9.40
N MET A 26 15.28 17.58 10.66
CA MET A 26 14.56 16.60 11.48
C MET A 26 13.22 16.22 10.84
N TRP A 27 12.47 17.20 10.34
CA TRP A 27 11.22 16.95 9.62
C TRP A 27 11.45 16.10 8.36
N LEU A 28 12.50 16.40 7.59
CA LEU A 28 12.83 15.63 6.38
C LEU A 28 13.21 14.18 6.72
N MET A 29 13.92 13.96 7.83
CA MET A 29 14.23 12.62 8.33
C MET A 29 12.97 11.90 8.85
N MET A 30 12.03 12.62 9.45
CA MET A 30 10.80 12.04 10.00
C MET A 30 9.75 11.74 8.91
N LYS A 31 9.73 12.51 7.82
CA LYS A 31 8.81 12.39 6.67
C LYS A 31 8.54 10.94 6.21
N PRO A 32 9.54 10.05 6.00
CA PRO A 32 9.29 8.68 5.58
C PRO A 32 8.54 7.82 6.61
N PHE A 33 8.55 8.20 7.89
CA PHE A 33 7.96 7.44 8.99
C PHE A 33 6.56 7.90 9.38
N VAL A 34 6.18 9.14 9.06
CA VAL A 34 4.87 9.71 9.42
C VAL A 34 3.73 8.82 8.97
N GLY A 35 3.78 8.30 7.73
CA GLY A 35 2.77 7.37 7.23
C GLY A 35 2.66 6.09 8.07
N ALA A 36 3.80 5.48 8.42
CA ALA A 36 3.83 4.27 9.24
C ALA A 36 3.29 4.53 10.65
N ILE A 37 3.56 5.69 11.25
CA ILE A 37 3.04 6.10 12.56
C ILE A 37 1.51 6.28 12.52
N ILE A 38 0.99 6.95 11.48
CA ILE A 38 -0.45 7.14 11.32
C ILE A 38 -1.17 5.80 11.15
N PHE A 39 -0.67 4.92 10.28
CA PHE A 39 -1.24 3.58 10.12
C PHE A 39 -1.12 2.74 11.40
N ALA A 40 -0.02 2.86 12.13
CA ALA A 40 0.13 2.22 13.44
C ALA A 40 -0.94 2.69 14.43
N ALA A 41 -1.22 3.99 14.51
CA ALA A 41 -2.26 4.54 15.38
C ALA A 41 -3.66 4.03 14.98
N ILE A 42 -3.96 4.01 13.67
CA ILE A 42 -5.21 3.48 13.11
C ILE A 42 -5.40 2.01 13.48
N ILE A 43 -4.40 1.16 13.21
CA ILE A 43 -4.46 -0.27 13.53
C ILE A 43 -4.56 -0.46 15.04
N THR A 44 -3.78 0.28 15.82
CA THR A 44 -3.81 0.21 17.29
C THR A 44 -5.20 0.49 17.82
N GLY A 45 -5.87 1.57 17.39
CA GLY A 45 -7.23 1.89 17.81
C GLY A 45 -8.23 0.78 17.46
N SER A 46 -8.05 0.12 16.32
CA SER A 46 -8.90 -1.01 15.91
C SER A 46 -8.67 -2.27 16.74
N VAL A 47 -7.41 -2.63 16.99
CA VAL A 47 -7.06 -3.82 17.80
C VAL A 47 -7.11 -3.54 19.31
N TYR A 48 -7.33 -2.30 19.74
CA TYR A 48 -7.37 -1.91 21.15
C TYR A 48 -8.48 -2.64 21.91
N SER A 49 -9.66 -2.78 21.30
CA SER A 49 -10.77 -3.55 21.88
C SER A 49 -10.39 -5.03 22.06
N LEU A 50 -9.66 -5.60 21.10
CA LEU A 50 -9.13 -6.97 21.21
C LEU A 50 -8.05 -7.06 22.30
N PHE A 51 -7.23 -6.02 22.47
CA PHE A 51 -6.20 -5.93 23.50
C PHE A 51 -6.76 -5.92 24.91
N THR A 52 -7.74 -5.08 25.20
CA THR A 52 -8.37 -5.02 26.52
C THR A 52 -9.13 -6.31 26.81
N TRP A 53 -9.89 -6.84 25.85
CA TRP A 53 -10.59 -8.12 26.00
C TRP A 53 -9.63 -9.27 26.33
N LEU A 54 -8.49 -9.35 25.64
CA LEU A 54 -7.49 -10.38 25.88
C LEU A 54 -6.78 -10.19 27.23
N LEU A 55 -6.51 -8.96 27.63
CA LEU A 55 -5.87 -8.62 28.91
C LEU A 55 -6.78 -8.92 30.11
N GLU A 56 -8.10 -8.78 29.96
CA GLU A 56 -9.08 -9.17 30.98
C GLU A 56 -9.29 -10.68 31.05
N LYS A 57 -9.26 -11.37 29.90
CA LYS A 57 -9.45 -12.82 29.82
C LYS A 57 -8.22 -13.62 30.25
N THR A 58 -7.03 -13.07 30.09
CA THR A 58 -5.77 -13.76 30.40
C THR A 58 -5.09 -13.16 31.62
N LYS A 59 -4.37 -13.97 32.41
CA LYS A 59 -3.55 -13.48 33.54
C LYS A 59 -2.17 -12.95 33.09
N PHE A 60 -2.01 -12.61 31.82
CA PHE A 60 -0.72 -12.22 31.27
C PHE A 60 -0.38 -10.77 31.60
N THR A 61 0.92 -10.47 31.63
CA THR A 61 1.36 -9.08 31.75
C THR A 61 1.07 -8.33 30.46
N ARG A 62 0.85 -7.03 30.59
CA ARG A 62 0.54 -6.10 29.50
C ARG A 62 1.44 -6.27 28.28
N ASN A 63 2.75 -6.39 28.50
CA ASN A 63 3.74 -6.50 27.43
C ASN A 63 3.58 -7.81 26.63
N ILE A 64 3.22 -8.91 27.29
CA ILE A 64 2.99 -10.20 26.62
C ILE A 64 1.77 -10.12 25.71
N VAL A 65 0.69 -9.51 26.20
CA VAL A 65 -0.54 -9.30 25.42
C VAL A 65 -0.26 -8.41 24.21
N ALA A 66 0.55 -7.36 24.37
CA ALA A 66 0.95 -6.47 23.27
C ALA A 66 1.76 -7.23 22.20
N ILE A 67 2.74 -8.05 22.60
CA ILE A 67 3.51 -8.89 21.67
C ILE A 67 2.57 -9.87 20.92
N LEU A 68 1.62 -10.49 21.62
CA LEU A 68 0.68 -11.42 21.01
C LEU A 68 -0.16 -10.73 19.92
N ILE A 69 -0.63 -9.52 20.17
CA ILE A 69 -1.40 -8.75 19.18
C ILE A 69 -0.53 -8.29 18.04
N CYS A 70 0.70 -7.82 18.29
CA CYS A 70 1.64 -7.52 17.23
C CYS A 70 1.87 -8.75 16.33
N CYS A 71 2.03 -9.94 16.91
CA CYS A 71 2.14 -11.19 16.15
C CYS A 71 0.88 -11.47 15.33
N LEU A 72 -0.31 -11.30 15.91
CA LEU A 72 -1.59 -11.45 15.21
C LEU A 72 -1.71 -10.48 14.03
N VAL A 73 -1.34 -9.21 14.21
CA VAL A 73 -1.33 -8.19 13.15
C VAL A 73 -0.35 -8.56 12.04
N ILE A 74 0.85 -9.05 12.40
CA ILE A 74 1.84 -9.53 11.41
C ILE A 74 1.24 -10.64 10.56
N VAL A 75 0.65 -11.67 11.19
CA VAL A 75 0.04 -12.79 10.48
C VAL A 75 -1.13 -12.32 9.60
N ALA A 76 -2.01 -11.49 10.15
CA ALA A 76 -3.18 -10.97 9.44
C ALA A 76 -2.81 -10.16 8.18
N ILE A 77 -1.65 -9.49 8.17
CA ILE A 77 -1.18 -8.70 7.03
C ILE A 77 -0.32 -9.55 6.08
N PHE A 78 0.63 -10.34 6.58
CA PHE A 78 1.56 -11.09 5.74
C PHE A 78 0.88 -12.25 5.02
N PHE A 79 -0.02 -12.95 5.69
CA PHE A 79 -0.68 -14.13 5.12
C PHE A 79 -1.42 -13.81 3.80
N PRO A 80 -2.32 -12.81 3.71
CA PRO A 80 -2.99 -12.48 2.46
C PRO A 80 -2.03 -11.95 1.40
N ILE A 81 -1.02 -11.17 1.77
CA ILE A 81 -0.03 -10.62 0.82
C ILE A 81 0.76 -11.74 0.16
N ILE A 82 1.35 -12.64 0.96
CA ILE A 82 2.14 -13.76 0.45
C ILE A 82 1.28 -14.66 -0.44
N TYR A 83 0.07 -14.99 0.01
CA TYR A 83 -0.86 -15.83 -0.74
C TYR A 83 -1.19 -15.22 -2.10
N LEU A 84 -1.56 -13.93 -2.12
CA LEU A 84 -1.94 -13.21 -3.33
C LEU A 84 -0.74 -13.02 -4.27
N SER A 85 0.44 -12.69 -3.74
CA SER A 85 1.68 -12.59 -4.52
C SER A 85 2.07 -13.92 -5.16
N PHE A 86 1.95 -15.04 -4.44
CA PHE A 86 2.24 -16.37 -4.97
C PHE A 86 1.28 -16.75 -6.10
N LEU A 87 -0.03 -16.53 -5.90
CA LEU A 87 -1.06 -16.83 -6.89
C LEU A 87 -0.87 -15.99 -8.16
N LEU A 88 -0.69 -14.67 -8.01
CA LEU A 88 -0.47 -13.77 -9.13
C LEU A 88 0.83 -14.04 -9.88
N SER A 89 1.90 -14.38 -9.17
CA SER A 89 3.20 -14.66 -9.79
C SER A 89 3.12 -15.91 -10.68
N LYS A 90 2.41 -16.95 -10.23
CA LYS A 90 2.17 -18.15 -11.04
C LYS A 90 1.38 -17.84 -12.30
N GLU A 91 0.31 -17.06 -12.16
CA GLU A 91 -0.55 -16.67 -13.28
C GLU A 91 0.19 -15.78 -14.29
N ALA A 92 0.94 -14.78 -13.80
CA ALA A 92 1.70 -13.85 -14.63
C ALA A 92 2.80 -14.56 -15.44
N ILE A 93 3.53 -15.51 -14.84
CA ILE A 93 4.55 -16.30 -15.55
C ILE A 93 3.91 -17.19 -16.62
N THR A 94 2.77 -17.81 -16.30
CA THR A 94 2.04 -18.66 -17.24
C THR A 94 1.52 -17.85 -18.43
N PHE A 95 0.91 -16.68 -18.16
CA PHE A 95 0.47 -15.73 -19.17
C PHE A 95 1.63 -15.26 -20.05
N TYR A 96 2.78 -14.90 -19.45
CA TYR A 96 3.99 -14.52 -20.19
C TYR A 96 4.48 -15.64 -21.12
N HIS A 97 4.50 -16.88 -20.64
CA HIS A 97 4.90 -18.04 -21.44
C HIS A 97 3.90 -18.29 -22.59
N SER A 98 2.60 -18.15 -22.33
CA SER A 98 1.54 -18.27 -23.35
C SER A 98 1.66 -17.20 -24.44
N LEU A 99 2.03 -15.96 -24.07
CA LEU A 99 2.29 -14.89 -25.04
C LEU A 99 3.55 -15.16 -25.85
N THR A 100 4.67 -15.50 -25.21
CA THR A 100 5.97 -15.68 -25.90
C THR A 100 6.00 -16.92 -26.79
N VAL A 101 5.38 -18.03 -26.38
CA VAL A 101 5.25 -19.24 -27.20
C VAL A 101 4.14 -19.10 -28.24
N GLY A 102 3.01 -18.47 -27.90
CA GLY A 102 1.91 -18.21 -28.85
C GLY A 102 2.29 -17.25 -29.98
N LEU A 103 3.29 -16.40 -29.77
CA LEU A 103 3.85 -15.50 -30.78
C LEU A 103 4.74 -16.20 -31.82
N ASN A 104 5.28 -17.38 -31.52
CA ASN A 104 6.36 -17.96 -32.33
C ASN A 104 5.93 -18.98 -33.40
N ASP A 105 4.87 -19.78 -33.26
CA ASP A 105 4.61 -20.82 -34.29
C ASP A 105 3.16 -20.96 -34.83
N ASP A 106 2.09 -20.85 -34.02
CA ASP A 106 0.73 -21.18 -34.54
C ASP A 106 -0.37 -20.16 -34.26
N LEU A 107 -0.32 -19.44 -33.13
CA LEU A 107 -1.43 -18.59 -32.70
C LEU A 107 -1.46 -17.26 -33.45
N VAL A 108 -0.32 -16.61 -33.72
CA VAL A 108 -0.32 -15.36 -34.51
C VAL A 108 -0.73 -15.62 -35.96
N ASN A 109 -0.35 -16.77 -36.53
CA ASN A 109 -0.78 -17.14 -37.87
C ASN A 109 -2.26 -17.54 -37.90
N ASN A 110 -2.79 -18.32 -36.95
CA ASN A 110 -4.23 -18.67 -36.94
C ASN A 110 -5.16 -17.56 -36.41
N PHE A 111 -4.70 -16.69 -35.50
CA PHE A 111 -5.51 -15.64 -34.88
C PHE A 111 -5.51 -14.35 -35.71
N LEU A 112 -4.43 -14.06 -36.44
CA LEU A 112 -4.39 -12.96 -37.42
C LEU A 112 -4.75 -13.41 -38.85
N PHE A 113 -4.48 -14.67 -39.25
CA PHE A 113 -4.71 -15.16 -40.63
C PHE A 113 -5.62 -16.39 -40.76
N GLY A 114 -6.10 -17.01 -39.68
CA GLY A 114 -7.05 -18.14 -39.71
C GLY A 114 -8.52 -17.72 -39.65
N ASP A 115 -9.44 -18.67 -39.43
CA ASP A 115 -10.90 -18.46 -39.46
C ASP A 115 -11.50 -17.90 -38.15
N GLY A 116 -10.67 -17.25 -37.31
CA GLY A 116 -11.11 -16.66 -36.05
C GLY A 116 -11.96 -15.40 -36.25
N TYR A 117 -12.86 -15.13 -35.29
CA TYR A 117 -13.78 -13.98 -35.32
C TYR A 117 -13.08 -12.63 -35.54
N ILE A 118 -11.85 -12.50 -35.02
CA ILE A 118 -11.02 -11.29 -35.12
C ILE A 118 -10.34 -11.18 -36.48
N ALA A 119 -9.84 -12.28 -37.06
CA ALA A 119 -9.29 -12.30 -38.41
C ALA A 119 -10.35 -11.98 -39.48
N ARG A 120 -11.58 -12.46 -39.27
CA ARG A 120 -12.74 -12.14 -40.13
C ARG A 120 -13.18 -10.67 -39.97
N ALA A 121 -13.25 -10.16 -38.74
CA ALA A 121 -13.54 -8.75 -38.49
C ALA A 121 -12.49 -7.82 -39.13
N ILE A 122 -11.20 -8.17 -39.05
CA ILE A 122 -10.12 -7.42 -39.69
C ILE A 122 -10.23 -7.48 -41.22
N ARG A 123 -10.50 -8.66 -41.81
CA ARG A 123 -10.71 -8.81 -43.26
C ARG A 123 -11.93 -8.04 -43.76
N GLU A 124 -13.09 -8.18 -43.12
CA GLU A 124 -14.33 -7.50 -43.51
C GLU A 124 -14.19 -5.97 -43.39
N THR A 125 -13.52 -5.48 -42.34
CA THR A 125 -13.23 -4.05 -42.16
C THR A 125 -12.23 -3.54 -43.19
N SER A 126 -11.20 -4.33 -43.53
CA SER A 126 -10.23 -3.96 -44.57
C SER A 126 -10.86 -3.88 -45.97
N THR A 127 -11.80 -4.77 -46.30
CA THR A 127 -12.52 -4.76 -47.59
C THR A 127 -13.51 -3.61 -47.72
N LEU A 128 -14.07 -3.12 -46.61
CA LEU A 128 -15.01 -1.98 -46.58
C LEU A 128 -14.30 -0.62 -46.75
N ILE A 129 -13.03 -0.53 -46.35
CA ILE A 129 -12.26 0.73 -46.35
C ILE A 129 -11.38 0.87 -47.61
N GLY A 130 -11.24 -0.19 -48.43
CA GLY A 130 -10.53 -0.13 -49.73
C GLY A 130 -9.02 0.08 -49.61
N ILE A 131 -8.46 -0.13 -48.42
CA ILE A 131 -7.02 -0.06 -48.14
C ILE A 131 -6.51 -1.49 -48.11
N GLU A 132 -5.60 -1.86 -49.01
CA GLU A 132 -4.83 -3.11 -48.91
C GLU A 132 -3.97 -3.02 -47.64
N ILE A 133 -4.53 -3.46 -46.51
CA ILE A 133 -3.75 -3.54 -45.28
C ILE A 133 -2.69 -4.61 -45.53
N ASN A 134 -1.44 -4.18 -45.69
CA ASN A 134 -0.30 -5.07 -45.74
C ASN A 134 -0.20 -5.79 -44.39
N MET A 135 -0.79 -6.98 -44.35
CA MET A 135 -0.96 -7.82 -43.17
C MET A 135 0.40 -8.14 -42.51
N GLN A 136 1.50 -8.05 -43.28
CA GLN A 136 2.86 -8.22 -42.80
C GLN A 136 3.31 -7.06 -41.92
N SER A 137 3.00 -5.81 -42.29
CA SER A 137 3.35 -4.61 -41.50
C SER A 137 2.54 -4.55 -40.21
N PHE A 138 1.25 -4.93 -40.26
CA PHE A 138 0.40 -5.02 -39.07
C PHE A 138 0.90 -6.09 -38.08
N LYS A 139 1.37 -7.24 -38.58
CA LYS A 139 1.99 -8.29 -37.76
C LYS A 139 3.24 -7.79 -37.04
N VAL A 140 4.11 -7.03 -37.73
CA VAL A 140 5.34 -6.48 -37.13
C VAL A 140 5.01 -5.47 -36.03
N GLU A 141 4.07 -4.55 -36.29
CA GLU A 141 3.64 -3.53 -35.32
C GLU A 141 3.04 -4.15 -34.04
N VAL A 142 2.14 -5.13 -34.20
CA VAL A 142 1.50 -5.83 -33.06
C VAL A 142 2.53 -6.65 -32.27
N VAL A 143 3.45 -7.34 -32.95
CA VAL A 143 4.50 -8.12 -32.29
C VAL A 143 5.47 -7.21 -31.53
N ASP A 144 5.82 -6.05 -32.07
CA ASP A 144 6.70 -5.09 -31.37
C ASP A 144 6.01 -4.45 -30.15
N GLN A 145 4.71 -4.13 -30.25
CA GLN A 145 3.94 -3.65 -29.10
C GLN A 145 3.81 -4.71 -28.00
N LEU A 146 3.60 -5.99 -28.37
CA LEU A 146 3.58 -7.10 -27.42
C LEU A 146 4.94 -7.33 -26.78
N LYS A 147 6.04 -7.16 -27.53
CA LYS A 147 7.40 -7.20 -26.97
C LYS A 147 7.67 -6.03 -26.01
N GLN A 148 7.22 -4.81 -26.32
CA GLN A 148 7.33 -3.67 -25.41
C GLN A 148 6.53 -3.89 -24.12
N LEU A 149 5.29 -4.41 -24.22
CA LEU A 149 4.49 -4.79 -23.05
C LEU A 149 5.20 -5.85 -22.21
N SER A 150 5.84 -6.83 -22.86
CA SER A 150 6.64 -7.86 -22.17
C SER A 150 7.86 -7.28 -21.44
N GLY A 151 8.52 -6.28 -22.02
CA GLY A 151 9.63 -5.55 -21.39
C GLY A 151 9.19 -4.71 -20.19
N LEU A 152 8.05 -4.02 -20.30
CA LEU A 152 7.46 -3.25 -19.20
C LEU A 152 7.08 -4.13 -17.99
N ILE A 153 6.63 -5.36 -18.25
CA ILE A 153 6.34 -6.34 -17.18
C ILE A 153 7.63 -6.70 -16.42
N ILE A 154 8.76 -6.88 -17.11
CA ILE A 154 10.06 -7.18 -16.49
C ILE A 154 10.55 -6.01 -15.63
N ASP A 155 10.46 -4.78 -16.14
CA ASP A 155 10.84 -3.59 -15.38
C ASP A 155 9.95 -3.38 -14.15
N THR A 156 8.66 -3.71 -14.26
CA THR A 156 7.73 -3.69 -13.13
C THR A 156 8.13 -4.73 -12.08
N ILE A 157 8.49 -5.95 -12.47
CA ILE A 157 8.95 -7.01 -11.55
C ILE A 157 10.22 -6.58 -10.80
N ASN A 158 11.19 -5.97 -11.49
CA ASN A 158 12.40 -5.44 -10.84
C ASN A 158 12.09 -4.29 -9.88
N GLY A 159 11.15 -3.40 -10.24
CA GLY A 159 10.66 -2.33 -9.37
C GLY A 159 9.94 -2.84 -8.11
N LEU A 160 9.26 -3.99 -8.18
CA LEU A 160 8.61 -4.62 -7.03
C LEU A 160 9.61 -5.00 -5.94
N ILE A 161 10.82 -5.48 -6.29
CA ILE A 161 11.84 -5.88 -5.31
C ILE A 161 12.27 -4.69 -4.44
N GLY A 162 12.52 -3.52 -5.05
CA GLY A 162 12.86 -2.29 -4.31
C GLY A 162 11.72 -1.80 -3.41
N ASN A 163 10.48 -1.89 -3.90
CA ASN A 163 9.30 -1.51 -3.13
C ASN A 163 9.04 -2.45 -1.93
N ILE A 164 9.32 -3.74 -2.06
CA ILE A 164 9.18 -4.71 -0.97
C ILE A 164 10.10 -4.36 0.19
N VAL A 165 11.36 -3.99 -0.08
CA VAL A 165 12.31 -3.61 0.98
C VAL A 165 11.85 -2.34 1.69
N SER A 166 11.41 -1.32 0.94
CA SER A 166 10.87 -0.08 1.52
C SER A 166 9.60 -0.34 2.36
N PHE A 167 8.72 -1.21 1.86
CA PHE A 167 7.52 -1.65 2.57
C PHE A 167 7.87 -2.37 3.87
N LEU A 168 8.78 -3.34 3.84
CA LEU A 168 9.24 -4.08 5.02
C LEU A 168 9.80 -3.14 6.09
N PHE A 169 10.62 -2.18 5.69
CA PHE A 169 11.19 -1.20 6.62
C PHE A 169 10.09 -0.35 7.30
N LYS A 170 9.15 0.19 6.52
CA LYS A 170 7.99 0.93 7.07
C LYS A 170 7.11 0.04 7.95
N PHE A 171 6.94 -1.21 7.57
CA PHE A 171 6.14 -2.19 8.29
C PHE A 171 6.74 -2.52 9.67
N VAL A 172 8.05 -2.74 9.76
CA VAL A 172 8.74 -2.96 11.04
C VAL A 172 8.54 -1.76 11.97
N ILE A 173 8.70 -0.54 11.46
CA ILE A 173 8.49 0.68 12.24
C ILE A 173 7.04 0.79 12.69
N MET A 174 6.08 0.50 11.82
CA MET A 174 4.66 0.48 12.16
C MET A 174 4.38 -0.52 13.31
N ILE A 175 4.94 -1.73 13.26
CA ILE A 175 4.79 -2.72 14.34
C ILE A 175 5.43 -2.24 15.65
N LEU A 176 6.62 -1.62 15.60
CA LEU A 176 7.26 -1.06 16.79
C LEU A 176 6.40 0.04 17.41
N VAL A 177 5.79 0.90 16.59
CA VAL A 177 4.87 1.94 17.06
C VAL A 177 3.61 1.31 17.64
N ILE A 178 2.99 0.32 17.00
CA ILE A 178 1.83 -0.40 17.56
C ILE A 178 2.18 -1.01 18.92
N TYR A 179 3.33 -1.68 19.02
CA TYR A 179 3.80 -2.24 20.29
C TYR A 179 3.96 -1.17 21.37
N ALA A 180 4.62 -0.04 21.04
CA ALA A 180 4.78 1.07 21.97
C ALA A 180 3.43 1.65 22.41
N LEU A 181 2.51 1.89 21.46
CA LEU A 181 1.17 2.42 21.75
C LEU A 181 0.35 1.47 22.62
N LEU A 182 0.43 0.14 22.42
CA LEU A 182 -0.28 -0.85 23.24
C LEU A 182 0.36 -1.03 24.62
N SER A 183 1.70 -1.15 24.66
CA SER A 183 2.46 -1.36 25.89
C SER A 183 2.44 -0.13 26.81
N GLU A 184 2.34 1.08 26.26
CA GLU A 184 2.38 2.35 27.00
C GLU A 184 1.09 3.18 26.90
N SER A 185 -0.01 2.64 26.36
CA SER A 185 -1.32 3.30 26.21
C SER A 185 -1.81 4.17 27.38
N SER A 186 -1.46 3.86 28.64
CA SER A 186 -1.83 4.68 29.79
C SER A 186 -0.99 5.96 29.89
N GLN A 187 0.32 5.88 29.62
CA GLN A 187 1.23 7.02 29.63
C GLN A 187 1.01 7.90 28.40
N LEU A 188 0.67 7.31 27.26
CA LEU A 188 0.39 8.05 26.03
C LEU A 188 -0.93 8.83 26.11
N LYS A 189 -2.00 8.21 26.64
CA LYS A 189 -3.27 8.91 26.90
C LYS A 189 -3.03 10.06 27.87
N GLU A 190 -2.28 9.84 28.95
CA GLU A 190 -1.96 10.89 29.92
C GLU A 190 -1.06 12.01 29.34
N PHE A 191 -0.13 11.68 28.44
CA PHE A 191 0.72 12.68 27.77
C PHE A 191 -0.06 13.53 26.77
N LEU A 192 -0.98 12.92 26.01
CA LEU A 192 -1.91 13.63 25.13
C LEU A 192 -2.84 14.54 25.93
N LEU A 193 -3.42 14.03 27.02
CA LEU A 193 -4.27 14.80 27.94
C LEU A 193 -3.51 15.98 28.56
N LYS A 194 -2.22 15.82 28.92
CA LYS A 194 -1.40 16.93 29.47
C LYS A 194 -1.00 18.00 28.44
N LEU A 195 -0.92 17.65 27.16
CA LEU A 195 -0.64 18.62 26.09
C LEU A 195 -1.90 19.36 25.62
N SER A 196 -3.06 18.77 25.87
CA SER A 196 -4.35 19.30 25.46
C SER A 196 -4.88 20.30 26.48
N PRO A 197 -5.21 21.55 26.06
CA PRO A 197 -5.88 22.52 26.92
C PRO A 197 -7.40 22.28 27.03
N LEU A 198 -7.93 21.15 26.52
CA LEU A 198 -9.35 20.81 26.59
C LEU A 198 -9.72 20.17 27.94
N PRO A 199 -10.98 20.34 28.40
CA PRO A 199 -11.52 19.59 29.52
C PRO A 199 -11.51 18.07 29.26
N ASP A 200 -11.08 17.27 30.25
CA ASP A 200 -10.89 15.82 30.15
C ASP A 200 -12.12 15.07 29.61
N ASP A 201 -13.33 15.53 29.93
CA ASP A 201 -14.62 14.97 29.52
C ASP A 201 -14.90 15.12 28.02
N GLN A 202 -14.48 16.24 27.41
CA GLN A 202 -14.63 16.45 25.97
C GLN A 202 -13.59 15.67 25.17
N GLU A 203 -12.39 15.52 25.72
CA GLU A 203 -11.30 14.80 25.06
C GLU A 203 -11.54 13.29 25.03
N GLU A 204 -12.10 12.72 26.10
CA GLU A 204 -12.51 11.32 26.12
C GLU A 204 -13.62 11.04 25.09
N LEU A 205 -14.60 11.95 24.94
CA LEU A 205 -15.64 11.84 23.92
C LEU A 205 -15.05 11.87 22.49
N ILE A 206 -14.05 12.72 22.24
CA ILE A 206 -13.37 12.81 20.93
C ILE A 206 -12.61 11.51 20.64
N ILE A 207 -11.87 10.97 21.62
CA ILE A 207 -11.12 9.72 21.48
C ILE A 207 -12.06 8.55 21.20
N ASP A 208 -13.17 8.43 21.94
CA ASP A 208 -14.16 7.36 21.73
C ASP A 208 -14.83 7.48 20.36
N SER A 209 -15.21 8.69 19.96
CA SER A 209 -15.80 8.94 18.63
C SER A 209 -14.81 8.60 17.51
N PHE A 210 -13.53 8.93 17.68
CA PHE A 210 -12.47 8.57 16.72
C PHE A 210 -12.28 7.06 16.64
N ASN A 211 -12.20 6.37 17.77
CA ASN A 211 -12.05 4.91 17.82
C ASN A 211 -13.25 4.21 17.18
N GLN A 212 -14.47 4.68 17.47
CA GLN A 212 -15.69 4.14 16.86
C GLN A 212 -15.71 4.36 15.35
N MET A 213 -15.42 5.59 14.88
CA MET A 213 -15.33 5.89 13.46
C MET A 213 -14.28 5.03 12.76
N ASN A 214 -13.12 4.86 13.39
CA ASN A 214 -12.01 4.09 12.85
C ASN A 214 -12.36 2.60 12.75
N TYR A 215 -12.98 2.03 13.79
CA TYR A 215 -13.50 0.65 13.77
C TYR A 215 -14.52 0.45 12.65
N VAL A 216 -15.53 1.32 12.56
CA VAL A 216 -16.56 1.23 11.51
C VAL A 216 -15.95 1.36 10.12
N THR A 217 -15.02 2.29 9.93
CA THR A 217 -14.35 2.52 8.65
C THR A 217 -13.51 1.32 8.24
N LEU A 218 -12.74 0.73 9.17
CA LEU A 218 -11.94 -0.46 8.90
C LEU A 218 -12.80 -1.69 8.58
N VAL A 219 -13.88 -1.90 9.33
CA VAL A 219 -14.82 -3.01 9.07
C VAL A 219 -15.50 -2.82 7.71
N CYS A 220 -15.99 -1.60 7.42
CA CYS A 220 -16.67 -1.31 6.15
C CYS A 220 -15.71 -1.44 4.95
N ASN A 221 -14.49 -0.91 5.04
CA ASN A 221 -13.47 -1.07 4.00
C ASN A 221 -12.98 -2.52 3.88
N GLY A 222 -12.85 -3.24 4.99
CA GLY A 222 -12.45 -4.65 4.97
C GLY A 222 -13.51 -5.54 4.30
N VAL A 223 -14.77 -5.41 4.70
CA VAL A 223 -15.89 -6.13 4.08
C VAL A 223 -16.09 -5.67 2.63
N GLY A 224 -16.00 -4.37 2.36
CA GLY A 224 -16.06 -3.80 1.02
C GLY A 224 -14.97 -4.36 0.11
N GLY A 225 -13.74 -4.46 0.60
CA GLY A 225 -12.62 -5.06 -0.12
C GLY A 225 -12.83 -6.55 -0.42
N LEU A 226 -13.43 -7.32 0.51
CA LEU A 226 -13.78 -8.71 0.25
C LEU A 226 -14.85 -8.83 -0.85
N ILE A 227 -15.91 -8.03 -0.78
CA ILE A 227 -16.97 -8.01 -1.80
C ILE A 227 -16.38 -7.61 -3.16
N GLN A 228 -15.57 -6.55 -3.21
CA GLN A 228 -14.89 -6.10 -4.42
C GLN A 228 -13.94 -7.16 -4.96
N GLY A 229 -13.20 -7.85 -4.11
CA GLY A 229 -12.31 -8.94 -4.50
C GLY A 229 -13.07 -10.12 -5.10
N VAL A 230 -14.19 -10.52 -4.49
CA VAL A 230 -15.05 -11.59 -5.00
C VAL A 230 -15.69 -11.19 -6.34
N LEU A 231 -16.24 -9.98 -6.45
CA LEU A 231 -16.83 -9.47 -7.69
C LEU A 231 -15.79 -9.34 -8.80
N ALA A 232 -14.59 -8.84 -8.50
CA ALA A 232 -13.48 -8.79 -9.45
C ALA A 232 -13.06 -10.20 -9.87
N GLY A 233 -12.97 -11.15 -8.94
CA GLY A 233 -12.66 -12.54 -9.22
C GLY A 233 -13.69 -13.22 -10.12
N ILE A 234 -14.98 -13.00 -9.87
CA ILE A 234 -16.07 -13.47 -10.75
C ILE A 234 -15.96 -12.78 -12.12
N GLY A 235 -15.67 -11.48 -12.15
CA GLY A 235 -15.46 -10.73 -13.39
C GLY A 235 -14.34 -11.30 -14.25
N PHE A 236 -13.18 -11.61 -13.64
CA PHE A 236 -12.08 -12.26 -14.33
C PHE A 236 -12.43 -13.69 -14.78
N TRP A 237 -13.11 -14.47 -13.93
CA TRP A 237 -13.53 -15.82 -14.29
C TRP A 237 -14.49 -15.84 -15.49
N LEU A 238 -15.36 -14.84 -15.60
CA LEU A 238 -16.25 -14.65 -16.76
C LEU A 238 -15.53 -14.12 -18.00
N ALA A 239 -14.49 -13.30 -17.81
CA ALA A 239 -13.71 -12.72 -18.90
C ALA A 239 -12.70 -13.70 -19.52
N GLY A 240 -12.32 -14.76 -18.78
CA GLY A 240 -11.37 -15.78 -19.21
C GLY A 240 -9.95 -15.49 -18.73
#